data_AF-A0A4Y2IAR7-F1
#
_entry.id   AF-A0A4Y2IAR7-F1
#
_cell.length_a   1.000
_cell.length_b   1.000
_cell.length_c   1.000
_cell.angle_alpha   90.00
_cell.angle_beta   90.00
_cell.angle_gamma   90.00
#
_symmetry.space_group_name_H-M   'P 1'
#
loop_
_entity.id
_entity.type
_entity.pdbx_description
1 polymer ?
#
loop_
_entity_poly.entity_id
_entity_poly.type
_entity_poly.pdbx_seq_one_letter_code
_entity_poly.pdbx_strand_id
1 'polypeptide(L)'
;MQKFCREEKIEFYVSRPLSERPFKIVMKGSHRETDIEEIKSELAIALPEIQILKVGQLKNVRTKTPMDIFMIELKKNGHENKIFELTHFMFLKIKIQNYRKPPGSTQCWNYNMFNHSSANCGFPTRCLKCDEDHRTNKCPITTPQENPKCIN
;
A
#
# COMPACT_ATOMS: atom_id res chain seq x y z
N MET A 1 -22.15 5.69 -0.98
CA MET A 1 -21.58 6.56 0.08
C MET A 1 -20.49 7.48 -0.44
N GLN A 2 -19.26 7.01 -0.74
CA GLN A 2 -18.16 7.91 -1.15
C GLN A 2 -18.47 8.77 -2.38
N LYS A 3 -19.14 8.21 -3.40
CA LYS A 3 -19.56 8.95 -4.61
C LYS A 3 -20.48 10.13 -4.25
N PHE A 4 -21.55 9.85 -3.50
CA PHE A 4 -22.48 10.85 -2.99
C PHE A 4 -21.79 11.96 -2.18
N CYS A 5 -20.92 11.60 -1.22
CA CYS A 5 -20.22 12.61 -0.43
C CYS A 5 -19.31 13.51 -1.28
N ARG A 6 -18.70 12.98 -2.36
CA ARG A 6 -17.90 13.81 -3.30
C ARG A 6 -18.78 14.75 -4.12
N GLU A 7 -19.94 14.28 -4.57
CA GLU A 7 -20.91 15.07 -5.35
C GLU A 7 -21.47 16.22 -4.51
N GLU A 8 -21.85 15.94 -3.27
CA GLU A 8 -22.39 16.92 -2.32
C GLU A 8 -21.30 17.74 -1.61
N LYS A 9 -20.01 17.56 -1.94
CA LYS A 9 -18.86 18.22 -1.30
C LYS A 9 -18.83 18.08 0.23
N ILE A 10 -19.29 16.94 0.74
CA ILE A 10 -19.25 16.60 2.16
C ILE A 10 -17.86 16.03 2.47
N GLU A 11 -17.22 16.51 3.52
CA GLU A 11 -15.94 15.96 3.98
C GLU A 11 -16.14 14.57 4.58
N PHE A 12 -15.26 13.62 4.21
CA PHE A 12 -15.34 12.26 4.74
C PHE A 12 -13.98 11.56 4.73
N TYR A 13 -13.87 10.54 5.56
CA TYR A 13 -12.94 9.45 5.32
C TYR A 13 -13.63 8.12 5.62
N VAL A 14 -13.30 7.07 4.85
CA VAL A 14 -13.88 5.75 5.05
C VAL A 14 -12.81 4.73 5.41
N SER A 15 -12.94 4.11 6.58
CA SER A 15 -12.14 2.94 6.94
C SER A 15 -12.69 1.70 6.24
N ARG A 16 -11.82 0.92 5.59
CA ARG A 16 -12.24 -0.39 5.04
C ARG A 16 -12.61 -1.36 6.16
N PRO A 17 -13.79 -2.02 6.10
CA PRO A 17 -14.17 -3.10 7.02
C PRO A 17 -13.11 -4.19 7.10
N LEU A 18 -12.98 -4.85 8.25
CA LEU A 18 -11.98 -5.91 8.47
C LEU A 18 -12.17 -7.12 7.54
N SER A 19 -13.41 -7.42 7.17
CA SER A 19 -13.80 -8.48 6.22
C SER A 19 -13.32 -8.20 4.80
N GLU A 20 -13.34 -6.94 4.37
CA GLU A 20 -12.91 -6.51 3.03
C GLU A 20 -11.40 -6.25 2.93
N ARG A 21 -10.68 -6.23 4.06
CA ARG A 21 -9.23 -6.03 4.05
C ARG A 21 -8.55 -7.27 3.45
N PRO A 22 -7.70 -7.09 2.42
CA PRO A 22 -6.98 -8.21 1.85
C PRO A 22 -6.03 -8.84 2.88
N PHE A 23 -5.79 -10.13 2.75
CA PHE A 23 -4.73 -10.81 3.47
C PHE A 23 -3.40 -10.51 2.78
N LYS A 24 -2.39 -10.05 3.54
CA LYS A 24 -1.12 -9.59 2.96
C LYS A 24 0.04 -10.45 3.42
N ILE A 25 0.81 -10.94 2.46
CA ILE A 25 2.03 -11.69 2.71
C ILE A 25 3.21 -11.08 1.98
N VAL A 26 4.40 -11.51 2.39
CA VAL A 26 5.67 -11.16 1.77
C VAL A 26 6.35 -12.46 1.34
N MET A 27 6.64 -12.56 0.05
CA MET A 27 7.44 -13.62 -0.54
C MET A 27 8.88 -13.11 -0.75
N LYS A 28 9.85 -13.89 -0.27
CA LYS A 28 11.28 -13.64 -0.42
C LYS A 28 11.94 -14.82 -1.15
N GLY A 29 13.02 -14.55 -1.86
CA GLY A 29 13.81 -15.58 -2.56
C GLY A 29 13.53 -15.70 -4.06
N SER A 30 12.63 -14.88 -4.60
CA SER A 30 12.49 -14.66 -6.04
C SER A 30 13.38 -13.48 -6.47
N HIS A 31 13.96 -13.56 -7.67
CA HIS A 31 14.90 -12.58 -8.18
C HIS A 31 14.20 -11.24 -8.47
N ARG A 32 14.86 -10.10 -8.24
CA ARG A 32 14.27 -8.77 -8.48
C ARG A 32 13.85 -8.49 -9.92
N GLU A 33 14.38 -9.23 -10.89
CA GLU A 33 14.03 -9.08 -12.30
C GLU A 33 12.90 -10.01 -12.74
N THR A 34 12.43 -10.89 -11.85
CA THR A 34 11.27 -11.74 -12.14
C THR A 34 10.04 -10.87 -12.36
N ASP A 35 9.30 -11.16 -13.43
CA ASP A 35 8.11 -10.40 -13.79
C ASP A 35 6.99 -10.61 -12.76
N ILE A 36 6.31 -9.52 -12.43
CA ILE A 36 5.23 -9.50 -11.45
C ILE A 36 4.01 -10.27 -11.98
N GLU A 37 3.73 -10.17 -13.28
CA GLU A 37 2.60 -10.91 -13.87
C GLU A 37 2.90 -12.41 -13.97
N GLU A 38 4.14 -12.80 -14.24
CA GLU A 38 4.58 -14.20 -14.20
C GLU A 38 4.43 -14.79 -12.78
N ILE A 39 4.88 -14.07 -11.74
CA ILE A 39 4.68 -14.49 -10.35
C ILE A 39 3.18 -14.69 -10.06
N LYS A 40 2.35 -13.77 -10.55
CA LYS A 40 0.90 -13.82 -10.32
C LYS A 40 0.24 -14.99 -11.03
N SER A 41 0.60 -15.27 -12.28
CA SER A 41 0.05 -16.41 -13.04
C SER A 41 0.48 -17.74 -12.43
N GLU A 42 1.77 -17.89 -12.12
CA GLU A 42 2.32 -19.12 -11.56
C GLU A 42 1.75 -19.42 -10.16
N LEU A 43 1.57 -18.40 -9.32
CA LEU A 43 0.91 -18.59 -8.03
C LEU A 43 -0.58 -18.99 -8.18
N ALA A 44 -1.28 -18.46 -9.19
CA ALA A 44 -2.67 -18.82 -9.46
C ALA A 44 -2.80 -20.27 -9.94
N ILE A 45 -1.79 -20.79 -10.66
CA ILE A 45 -1.72 -22.20 -11.06
C ILE A 45 -1.37 -23.09 -9.86
N ALA A 46 -0.38 -22.69 -9.06
CA ALA A 46 0.08 -23.48 -7.91
C ALA A 46 -0.95 -23.55 -6.77
N LEU A 47 -1.75 -22.49 -6.58
CA LEU A 47 -2.72 -22.35 -5.50
C LEU A 47 -4.06 -21.83 -6.05
N PRO A 48 -4.81 -22.64 -6.82
CA PRO A 48 -6.04 -22.20 -7.51
C PRO A 48 -7.16 -21.78 -6.54
N GLU A 49 -7.10 -22.23 -5.30
CA GLU A 49 -8.07 -21.93 -4.25
C GLU A 49 -7.85 -20.55 -3.61
N ILE A 50 -6.72 -19.91 -3.90
CA ILE A 50 -6.36 -18.59 -3.39
C ILE A 50 -6.52 -17.56 -4.51
N GLN A 51 -7.40 -16.59 -4.31
CA GLN A 51 -7.55 -15.49 -5.24
C GLN A 51 -6.49 -14.40 -4.97
N ILE A 52 -5.58 -14.20 -5.91
CA ILE A 52 -4.59 -13.13 -5.88
C ILE A 52 -5.20 -11.83 -6.38
N LEU A 53 -5.18 -10.79 -5.54
CA LEU A 53 -5.69 -9.46 -5.87
C LEU A 53 -4.59 -8.59 -6.49
N LYS A 54 -3.38 -8.64 -5.91
CA LYS A 54 -2.27 -7.80 -6.34
C LYS A 54 -0.93 -8.42 -5.96
N VAL A 55 0.03 -8.30 -6.86
CA VAL A 55 1.45 -8.54 -6.58
C VAL A 55 2.18 -7.21 -6.75
N GLY A 56 3.10 -6.90 -5.84
CA GLY A 56 3.89 -5.68 -5.90
C GLY A 56 5.28 -5.89 -5.35
N GLN A 57 6.29 -5.51 -6.12
CA GLN A 57 7.67 -5.58 -5.68
C GLN A 57 8.01 -4.44 -4.72
N LEU A 58 8.64 -4.77 -3.60
CA LEU A 58 9.12 -3.76 -2.66
C LEU A 58 10.41 -3.12 -3.19
N LYS A 59 10.58 -1.84 -2.86
CA LYS A 59 11.75 -1.05 -3.24
C LYS A 59 12.52 -0.64 -2.01
N ASN A 60 13.83 -0.53 -2.14
CA ASN A 60 14.68 0.04 -1.11
C ASN A 60 14.24 1.49 -0.85
N VAL A 61 14.06 1.85 0.43
CA VAL A 61 13.52 3.15 0.82
C VAL A 61 14.44 4.30 0.39
N ARG A 62 15.76 4.10 0.46
CA ARG A 62 16.79 5.11 0.15
C ARG A 62 17.07 5.17 -1.34
N THR A 63 17.47 4.04 -1.94
CA THR A 63 17.94 3.99 -3.34
C THR A 63 16.81 3.91 -4.35
N LYS A 64 15.57 3.62 -3.91
CA LYS A 64 14.39 3.37 -4.76
C LYS A 64 14.56 2.19 -5.73
N THR A 65 15.59 1.38 -5.56
CA THR A 65 15.85 0.22 -6.40
C THR A 65 14.94 -0.96 -6.01
N PRO A 66 14.54 -1.81 -6.98
CA PRO A 66 13.77 -3.02 -6.70
C PRO A 66 14.51 -3.99 -5.77
N MET A 67 13.75 -4.68 -4.91
CA MET A 67 14.26 -5.70 -3.99
C MET A 67 13.77 -7.09 -4.40
N ASP A 68 14.46 -8.12 -3.92
CA ASP A 68 14.10 -9.54 -4.05
C ASP A 68 12.96 -9.93 -3.08
N ILE A 69 12.01 -9.00 -2.89
CA ILE A 69 10.92 -9.07 -1.93
C ILE A 69 9.62 -8.61 -2.60
N PHE A 70 8.64 -9.50 -2.64
CA PHE A 70 7.35 -9.26 -3.26
C PHE A 70 6.26 -9.26 -2.19
N MET A 71 5.45 -8.21 -2.17
CA MET A 71 4.23 -8.14 -1.37
C MET A 71 3.06 -8.63 -2.20
N ILE A 72 2.31 -9.57 -1.65
CA ILE A 72 1.16 -10.18 -2.34
C ILE A 72 -0.08 -9.94 -1.49
N GLU A 73 -1.13 -9.43 -2.12
CA GLU A 73 -2.45 -9.23 -1.55
C GLU A 73 -3.39 -10.33 -2.04
N LEU A 74 -3.96 -11.09 -1.11
CA LEU A 74 -4.89 -12.17 -1.36
C LEU A 74 -6.30 -11.74 -0.91
N LYS A 75 -7.32 -12.23 -1.59
CA LYS A 75 -8.70 -12.09 -1.11
C LYS A 75 -8.87 -12.99 0.10
N LYS A 76 -9.58 -12.49 1.12
CA LYS A 76 -9.96 -13.34 2.24
C LYS A 76 -11.10 -14.27 1.85
N ASN A 77 -10.85 -15.57 1.87
CA ASN A 77 -11.79 -16.65 1.59
C ASN A 77 -11.62 -17.88 2.50
N GLY A 78 -10.75 -17.82 3.52
CA GLY A 78 -10.50 -18.92 4.47
C GLY A 78 -9.42 -19.92 4.05
N HIS A 79 -8.85 -19.79 2.83
CA HIS A 79 -7.81 -20.67 2.32
C HIS A 79 -6.41 -20.03 2.30
N GLU A 80 -6.27 -18.81 2.83
CA GLU A 80 -5.06 -18.00 2.71
C GLU A 80 -3.87 -18.65 3.39
N ASN A 81 -4.10 -19.42 4.47
CA ASN A 81 -3.03 -20.08 5.22
C ASN A 81 -2.27 -21.14 4.41
N LYS A 82 -2.89 -21.74 3.37
CA LYS A 82 -2.22 -22.69 2.47
C LYS A 82 -0.98 -22.08 1.81
N ILE A 83 -0.95 -20.75 1.63
CA ILE A 83 0.21 -20.08 1.03
C ILE A 83 1.50 -20.24 1.85
N PHE A 84 1.42 -20.46 3.16
CA PHE A 84 2.60 -20.64 4.01
C PHE A 84 3.26 -22.02 3.86
N GLU A 85 2.56 -22.99 3.25
CA GLU A 85 3.09 -24.33 2.96
C GLU A 85 4.00 -24.33 1.73
N LEU A 86 3.93 -23.29 0.90
CA LEU A 86 4.75 -23.14 -0.30
C LEU A 86 6.21 -22.80 0.08
N THR A 87 7.10 -23.78 -0.06
CA THR A 87 8.53 -23.66 0.23
C THR A 87 9.41 -23.48 -1.02
N HIS A 88 8.88 -23.87 -2.18
CA HIS A 88 9.54 -23.75 -3.48
C HIS A 88 8.55 -23.17 -4.48
N PHE A 89 9.03 -22.31 -5.37
CA PHE A 89 8.23 -21.64 -6.38
C PHE A 89 9.12 -21.28 -7.57
N MET A 90 8.65 -21.55 -8.79
CA MET A 90 9.44 -21.36 -10.02
C MET A 90 10.86 -21.95 -9.92
N PHE A 91 10.97 -23.19 -9.40
CA PHE A 91 12.23 -23.91 -9.16
C PHE A 91 13.21 -23.26 -8.17
N LEU A 92 12.79 -22.18 -7.49
CA LEU A 92 13.58 -21.48 -6.48
C LEU A 92 13.05 -21.80 -5.08
N LYS A 93 13.96 -21.85 -4.10
CA LYS A 93 13.58 -21.91 -2.69
C LYS A 93 13.08 -20.54 -2.25
N ILE A 94 11.88 -20.49 -1.69
CA ILE A 94 11.26 -19.24 -1.24
C ILE A 94 10.96 -19.25 0.26
N LYS A 95 10.69 -18.07 0.80
CA LYS A 95 10.20 -17.89 2.17
C LYS A 95 9.01 -16.95 2.17
N ILE A 96 7.90 -17.43 2.70
CA ILE A 96 6.67 -16.66 2.84
C ILE A 96 6.48 -16.25 4.30
N GLN A 97 6.12 -14.98 4.50
CA GLN A 97 5.94 -14.38 5.82
C GLN A 97 4.71 -13.49 5.82
N ASN A 98 4.05 -13.36 6.98
CA ASN A 98 3.03 -12.34 7.17
C ASN A 98 3.59 -10.94 6.89
N TYR A 99 2.87 -10.12 6.13
CA TYR A 99 3.24 -8.72 5.94
C TYR A 99 3.13 -7.97 7.28
N ARG A 100 4.21 -7.31 7.66
CA ARG A 100 4.24 -6.43 8.84
C ARG A 100 4.18 -5.00 8.35
N LYS A 101 3.15 -4.27 8.78
CA LYS A 101 3.10 -2.83 8.56
C LYS A 101 4.32 -2.17 9.21
N PRO A 102 4.94 -1.17 8.57
CA PRO A 102 5.94 -0.34 9.24
C PRO A 102 5.36 0.25 10.53
N PRO A 103 6.20 0.45 11.57
CA PRO A 103 5.76 1.13 12.79
C PRO A 103 5.29 2.55 12.47
N GLY A 104 4.38 3.06 13.30
CA GLY A 104 3.78 4.39 13.15
C GLY A 104 2.38 4.40 12.54
N SER A 105 1.75 5.57 12.54
CA SER A 105 0.43 5.80 11.97
C SER A 105 0.52 6.11 10.48
N THR A 106 -0.41 5.58 9.69
CA THR A 106 -0.53 5.96 8.28
C THR A 106 -0.88 7.45 8.19
N GLN A 107 -0.09 8.23 7.46
CA GLN A 107 -0.40 9.62 7.16
C GLN A 107 -1.15 9.72 5.84
N CYS A 108 -2.22 10.51 5.83
CA CYS A 108 -2.97 10.86 4.64
C CYS A 108 -2.27 12.01 3.92
N TRP A 109 -1.67 11.76 2.77
CA TRP A 109 -0.99 12.81 1.99
C TRP A 109 -1.93 13.83 1.31
N ASN A 110 -3.24 13.68 1.47
CA ASN A 110 -4.22 14.65 0.97
C ASN A 110 -4.46 15.75 2.01
N TYR A 111 -4.90 15.36 3.20
CA TYR A 111 -5.25 16.27 4.29
C TYR A 111 -4.14 16.42 5.35
N ASN A 112 -3.07 15.63 5.24
CA ASN A 112 -1.92 15.57 6.15
C ASN A 112 -2.18 15.13 7.60
N MET A 113 -3.38 14.59 7.87
CA MET A 113 -3.72 13.91 9.13
C MET A 113 -3.28 12.45 9.19
N PHE A 114 -3.31 11.88 10.40
CA PHE A 114 -2.90 10.51 10.67
C PHE A 114 -4.07 9.50 10.66
N ASN A 115 -3.72 8.22 10.77
CA ASN A 115 -4.59 7.04 10.91
C ASN A 115 -5.42 6.63 9.68
N HIS A 116 -5.25 7.28 8.53
CA HIS A 116 -5.90 6.88 7.28
C HIS A 116 -5.04 7.19 6.06
N SER A 117 -5.33 6.54 4.93
CA SER A 117 -4.67 6.81 3.65
C SER A 117 -5.48 7.78 2.80
N SER A 118 -4.80 8.43 1.85
CA SER A 118 -5.43 9.35 0.89
C SER A 118 -6.46 8.68 -0.03
N ALA A 119 -6.40 7.35 -0.22
CA ALA A 119 -7.28 6.62 -1.13
C ALA A 119 -8.76 6.72 -0.76
N ASN A 120 -9.08 6.79 0.54
CA ASN A 120 -10.45 6.87 1.05
C ASN A 120 -10.74 8.21 1.74
N CYS A 121 -9.94 9.25 1.44
CA CYS A 121 -10.07 10.58 2.00
C CYS A 121 -10.81 11.48 1.00
N GLY A 122 -11.83 12.18 1.49
CA GLY A 122 -12.61 13.19 0.76
C GLY A 122 -12.44 14.61 1.30
N PHE A 123 -11.52 14.81 2.25
CA PHE A 123 -11.19 16.16 2.75
C PHE A 123 -10.49 17.00 1.68
N PRO A 124 -10.61 18.33 1.74
CA PRO A 124 -9.81 19.24 0.94
C PRO A 124 -8.32 18.94 1.14
N THR A 125 -7.52 19.21 0.10
CA THR A 125 -6.08 19.00 0.19
C THR A 125 -5.49 20.12 1.04
N ARG A 126 -4.61 19.82 1.99
CA ARG A 126 -3.95 20.85 2.81
C ARG A 126 -2.44 20.78 2.64
N CYS A 127 -1.78 21.88 2.32
CA CYS A 127 -0.32 21.90 2.18
C CYS A 127 0.39 21.99 3.55
N LEU A 128 1.38 21.12 3.81
CA LEU A 128 2.19 21.17 5.05
C LEU A 128 3.16 22.36 5.14
N LYS A 129 3.35 23.12 4.07
CA LYS A 129 4.29 24.26 4.03
C LYS A 129 3.58 25.60 4.19
N CYS A 130 2.40 25.75 3.59
CA CYS A 130 1.70 27.04 3.54
C CYS A 130 0.21 26.98 3.86
N ASP A 131 -0.34 25.82 4.26
CA ASP A 131 -1.75 25.68 4.67
C ASP A 131 -2.79 25.84 3.54
N GLU A 132 -2.32 26.08 2.31
CA GLU A 132 -3.15 26.26 1.12
C GLU A 132 -3.68 24.95 0.51
N ASP A 133 -4.68 25.09 -0.37
CA ASP A 133 -5.44 24.00 -1.01
C ASP A 133 -4.68 23.28 -2.13
N HIS A 134 -3.48 22.77 -1.84
CA HIS A 134 -2.70 21.96 -2.77
C HIS A 134 -1.82 20.93 -2.07
N ARG A 135 -1.38 19.92 -2.83
CA ARG A 135 -0.48 18.89 -2.30
C ARG A 135 0.88 19.49 -1.99
N THR A 136 1.49 19.11 -0.86
CA THR A 136 2.81 19.58 -0.42
C THR A 136 3.91 19.47 -1.48
N ASN A 137 3.85 18.47 -2.37
CA ASN A 137 4.80 18.28 -3.46
C ASN A 137 4.62 19.24 -4.65
N LYS A 138 3.49 19.95 -4.72
CA LYS A 138 3.19 21.00 -5.71
C LYS A 138 3.33 22.41 -5.12
N CYS A 139 3.78 22.53 -3.88
CA CYS A 139 3.90 23.81 -3.22
C CYS A 139 5.02 24.66 -3.86
N PRO A 140 4.81 25.96 -4.09
CA PRO A 140 5.84 26.86 -4.63
C PRO A 140 7.00 27.07 -3.65
N ILE A 141 6.78 26.86 -2.35
CA ILE A 141 7.83 26.96 -1.34
C ILE A 141 8.75 25.74 -1.46
N THR A 142 9.95 25.94 -1.98
CA THR A 142 10.97 24.90 -2.14
C THR A 142 12.17 25.10 -1.23
N THR A 143 12.33 26.29 -0.66
CA THR A 143 13.42 26.67 0.24
C THR A 143 13.00 26.55 1.72
N PRO A 144 13.96 26.35 2.63
CA PRO A 144 13.70 26.42 4.08
C PRO A 144 13.16 27.80 4.48
N GLN A 145 12.13 27.81 5.33
CA GLN A 145 11.59 29.02 5.93
C GLN A 145 12.19 29.19 7.32
N GLU A 146 12.52 30.42 7.71
CA GLU A 146 13.11 30.71 9.02
C GLU A 146 12.12 30.47 10.17
N ASN A 147 10.84 30.82 9.96
CA ASN A 147 9.74 30.61 10.91
C ASN A 147 8.56 29.90 10.24
N PRO A 148 8.64 28.57 10.04
CA PRO A 148 7.55 27.82 9.43
C PRO A 148 6.35 27.73 10.39
N LYS A 149 5.13 27.87 9.85
CA LYS A 149 3.90 27.64 10.61
C LYS A 149 3.70 26.14 10.82
N CYS A 150 3.46 25.71 12.06
CA CYS A 150 3.00 24.34 12.33
C CYS A 150 1.52 24.22 11.96
N ILE A 151 1.19 23.24 11.13
CA ILE A 151 -0.16 23.06 10.55
C ILE A 151 -0.90 21.85 11.18
N ASN A 152 -0.15 20.99 11.89
CA ASN A 152 -0.65 19.79 12.57
C ASN A 152 -0.42 19.88 14.08
#